data_AF-A0A0M2LYH6-F1
#
_entry.id   AF-A0A0M2LYH6-F1
#
_cell.length_a   1.000
_cell.length_b   1.000
_cell.length_c   1.000
_cell.angle_alpha   90.00
_cell.angle_beta   90.00
_cell.angle_gamma   90.00
#
_symmetry.space_group_name_H-M   'P 1'
#
loop_
_entity.id
_entity.type
_entity.pdbx_description
1 polymer ?
#
loop_
_entity_poly.entity_id
_entity_poly.type
_entity_poly.pdbx_seq_one_letter_code
_entity_poly.pdbx_strand_id
1 'polypeptide(L)'
;MATPKHNANGHRRREVVKRVKAEESDCALCDKPVDKSLTYLAGQHGKRCSKPDCQGCIPDPRRAEVDEDIPRSRGGSPYARKNCRLMHRECNRWKGTMTLAEARAKLHGDTGQPLPKPRPLRVY
;
A
#
# COMPACT_ATOMS: atom_id res chain seq x y z
N MET A 1 17.08 -24.21 1.49
CA MET A 1 17.22 -23.08 0.55
C MET A 1 17.09 -21.79 1.34
N ALA A 2 18.06 -20.88 1.26
CA ALA A 2 18.01 -19.62 2.00
C ALA A 2 16.86 -18.74 1.49
N THR A 3 15.97 -18.31 2.39
CA THR A 3 14.88 -17.40 2.05
C THR A 3 15.49 -16.10 1.50
N PRO A 4 15.19 -15.70 0.25
CA PRO A 4 15.75 -14.48 -0.32
C PRO A 4 15.39 -13.28 0.56
N LYS A 5 16.36 -12.38 0.79
CA LYS A 5 16.12 -11.16 1.57
C LYS A 5 14.89 -10.45 1.02
N HIS A 6 13.98 -10.06 1.92
CA HIS A 6 12.66 -9.50 1.59
C HIS A 6 12.72 -8.27 0.65
N ASN A 7 13.89 -7.62 0.55
CA ASN A 7 14.18 -6.40 -0.21
C ASN A 7 15.29 -6.57 -1.27
N ALA A 8 15.68 -7.80 -1.65
CA ALA A 8 16.78 -8.04 -2.58
C ALA A 8 16.61 -7.31 -3.94
N ASN A 9 15.36 -7.06 -4.37
CA ASN A 9 15.03 -6.39 -5.62
C ASN A 9 14.50 -4.95 -5.41
N GLY A 10 15.10 -4.19 -4.49
CA GLY A 10 14.67 -2.83 -4.17
C GLY A 10 14.71 -1.86 -5.36
N HIS A 11 15.64 -2.03 -6.31
CA HIS A 11 15.65 -1.25 -7.55
C HIS A 11 14.39 -1.49 -8.38
N ARG A 12 14.03 -2.76 -8.62
CA ARG A 12 12.81 -3.12 -9.35
C ARG A 12 11.57 -2.57 -8.69
N ARG A 13 11.50 -2.56 -7.35
CA ARG A 13 10.38 -1.93 -6.63
C ARG A 13 10.33 -0.43 -6.90
N ARG A 14 11.46 0.28 -6.82
CA ARG A 14 11.54 1.72 -7.09
C ARG A 14 11.06 2.07 -8.50
N GLU A 15 11.44 1.28 -9.50
CA GLU A 15 10.96 1.44 -10.89
C GLU A 15 9.44 1.29 -11.00
N VAL A 16 8.87 0.26 -10.37
CA VAL A 16 7.40 0.09 -10.34
C VAL A 16 6.72 1.24 -9.60
N VAL A 17 7.26 1.69 -8.46
CA VAL A 17 6.72 2.85 -7.73
C VAL A 17 6.71 4.10 -8.60
N LYS A 18 7.84 4.39 -9.25
CA LYS A 18 7.98 5.55 -10.14
C LYS A 18 6.96 5.49 -11.28
N ARG A 19 6.82 4.31 -11.89
CA ARG A 19 5.85 4.07 -12.97
C ARG A 19 4.40 4.28 -12.51
N VAL A 20 4.00 3.69 -11.38
CA VAL A 20 2.64 3.87 -10.81
C VAL A 20 2.37 5.34 -10.51
N LYS A 21 3.32 6.04 -9.86
CA LYS A 21 3.18 7.46 -9.54
C LYS A 21 3.13 8.36 -10.79
N ALA A 22 3.66 7.93 -11.92
CA ALA A 22 3.55 8.66 -13.18
C ALA A 22 2.21 8.41 -13.86
N GLU A 23 1.73 7.15 -13.87
CA GLU A 23 0.55 6.71 -14.61
C GLU A 23 -0.79 6.98 -13.90
N GLU A 24 -0.84 6.89 -12.57
CA GLU A 24 -2.09 6.96 -11.79
C GLU A 24 -2.20 8.29 -11.04
N SER A 25 -3.41 8.87 -10.96
CA SER A 25 -3.73 10.11 -10.23
C SER A 25 -4.55 9.88 -8.96
N ASP A 26 -5.41 8.87 -9.00
CA ASP A 26 -6.45 8.66 -8.00
C ASP A 26 -6.14 7.47 -7.08
N CYS A 27 -6.69 7.53 -5.87
CA CYS A 27 -6.51 6.49 -4.88
C CYS A 27 -7.34 5.26 -5.24
N ALA A 28 -6.69 4.12 -5.38
CA ALA A 28 -7.35 2.89 -5.79
C ALA A 28 -8.33 2.31 -4.75
N LEU A 29 -8.41 2.84 -3.53
CA LEU A 29 -9.41 2.40 -2.54
C LEU A 29 -10.61 3.36 -2.45
N CYS A 30 -10.37 4.66 -2.39
CA CYS A 30 -11.43 5.65 -2.14
C CYS A 30 -11.76 6.54 -3.34
N ASP A 31 -11.11 6.31 -4.48
CA ASP A 31 -11.34 6.97 -5.77
C ASP A 31 -11.15 8.50 -5.78
N LYS A 32 -10.58 9.06 -4.70
CA LYS A 32 -10.23 10.48 -4.59
C LYS A 32 -8.83 10.74 -5.13
N PRO A 33 -8.55 11.94 -5.67
CA PRO A 33 -7.23 12.31 -6.15
C PRO A 33 -6.18 12.22 -5.03
N VAL A 34 -4.97 11.80 -5.40
CA VAL A 34 -3.81 11.70 -4.51
C VAL A 34 -2.83 12.81 -4.85
N ASP A 35 -2.62 13.71 -3.89
CA ASP A 35 -1.56 14.70 -4.00
C ASP A 35 -0.20 14.04 -3.72
N LYS A 36 0.65 14.03 -4.76
CA LYS A 36 1.98 13.41 -4.74
C LYS A 36 3.05 14.31 -4.12
N SER A 37 2.75 15.59 -3.89
CA SER A 37 3.65 16.55 -3.24
C SER A 37 3.66 16.42 -1.72
N LEU A 38 2.62 15.84 -1.13
CA LEU A 38 2.50 15.65 0.30
C LEU A 38 3.56 14.68 0.84
N THR A 39 4.25 15.11 1.89
CA THR A 39 5.30 14.32 2.55
C THR A 39 4.99 14.13 4.03
N TYR A 40 5.21 15.17 4.83
CA TYR A 40 4.99 15.22 6.26
C TYR A 40 4.06 16.38 6.62
N LEU A 41 3.33 16.25 7.72
CA LEU A 41 2.53 17.33 8.26
C LEU A 41 3.46 18.39 8.86
N ALA A 42 3.40 19.60 8.32
CA ALA A 42 4.22 20.72 8.77
C ALA A 42 3.97 21.02 10.26
N GLY A 43 5.05 21.19 11.03
CA GLY A 43 5.02 21.46 12.47
C GLY A 43 4.51 20.30 13.35
N GLN A 44 4.18 19.14 12.78
CA GLN A 44 3.71 17.99 13.55
C GLN A 44 4.84 17.01 13.86
N HIS A 45 4.99 16.72 15.15
CA HIS A 45 6.08 15.91 15.68
C HIS A 45 5.58 14.67 16.40
N GLY A 46 6.22 13.53 16.16
CA GLY A 46 6.01 12.34 16.96
C GLY A 46 6.56 12.51 18.38
N LYS A 47 6.00 11.77 19.34
CA LYS A 47 6.41 11.80 20.77
C LYS A 47 7.91 11.60 21.03
N ARG A 48 8.62 10.98 20.08
CA ARG A 48 10.06 10.67 20.14
C ARG A 48 10.92 11.58 19.25
N CYS A 49 10.36 12.67 18.73
CA CYS A 49 11.11 13.61 17.90
C CYS A 49 12.05 14.44 18.79
N SER A 50 13.35 14.16 18.72
CA SER A 50 14.40 14.91 19.43
C SER A 50 15.13 15.90 18.53
N LYS A 51 14.77 15.98 17.24
CA LYS A 51 15.45 16.85 16.27
C LYS A 51 15.00 18.30 16.46
N PRO A 52 15.93 19.24 16.75
CA PRO A 52 15.59 20.64 17.01
C PRO A 52 15.05 21.36 15.77
N ASP A 53 15.67 21.14 14.59
CA ASP A 53 15.26 21.80 13.33
C ASP A 53 14.26 20.96 12.51
N CYS A 54 13.49 20.12 13.19
CA CYS A 54 12.51 19.30 12.51
C CYS A 54 11.36 20.19 12.01
N GLN A 55 11.07 20.16 10.71
CA GLN A 55 9.94 20.91 10.11
C GLN A 55 8.62 20.13 10.17
N GLY A 56 8.65 18.88 10.63
CA GLY A 56 7.53 17.95 10.68
C GLY A 56 8.00 16.53 10.39
N CYS A 57 7.68 15.57 11.25
CA CYS A 57 8.11 14.18 11.09
C CYS A 57 6.97 13.16 11.08
N ILE A 58 5.74 13.62 11.30
CA ILE A 58 4.55 12.77 11.15
C ILE A 58 4.19 12.72 9.65
N PRO A 59 4.19 11.54 9.02
CA PRO A 59 3.83 11.43 7.61
C PRO A 59 2.38 11.84 7.37
N ASP A 60 2.14 12.62 6.32
CA ASP A 60 0.80 13.07 5.97
C ASP A 60 -0.12 11.86 5.67
N PRO A 61 -1.33 11.76 6.27
CA PRO A 61 -2.28 10.69 6.00
C PRO A 61 -2.68 10.55 4.52
N ARG A 62 -2.72 11.67 3.78
CA ARG A 62 -3.07 11.75 2.36
C ARG A 62 -1.86 11.68 1.42
N ARG A 63 -0.63 11.49 1.92
CA ARG A 63 0.53 11.33 1.04
C ARG A 63 0.41 10.11 0.12
N ALA A 64 1.01 10.22 -1.06
CA ALA A 64 1.07 9.16 -2.06
C ALA A 64 1.96 7.98 -1.64
N GLU A 65 1.34 6.82 -1.46
CA GLU A 65 1.99 5.52 -1.31
C GLU A 65 1.56 4.57 -2.43
N VAL A 66 2.44 3.64 -2.80
CA VAL A 66 2.13 2.60 -3.79
C VAL A 66 1.98 1.29 -3.04
N ASP A 67 0.80 0.73 -3.04
CA ASP A 67 0.49 -0.52 -2.34
C ASP A 67 0.20 -1.65 -3.33
N GLU A 68 0.28 -2.88 -2.84
CA GLU A 68 -0.08 -4.06 -3.60
C GLU A 68 -1.58 -4.37 -3.50
N ASP A 69 -2.26 -4.55 -4.64
CA ASP A 69 -3.65 -5.01 -4.71
C ASP A 69 -3.82 -6.32 -3.91
N ILE A 70 -3.03 -7.34 -4.26
CA ILE A 70 -2.88 -8.56 -3.46
C ILE A 70 -1.64 -8.39 -2.57
N PRO A 71 -1.75 -8.51 -1.24
CA PRO A 71 -0.60 -8.37 -0.34
C PRO A 71 0.35 -9.56 -0.48
N ARG A 72 1.63 -9.33 -0.16
CA ARG A 72 2.69 -10.37 -0.22
C ARG A 72 2.37 -11.63 0.57
N SER A 73 1.73 -11.50 1.72
CA SER A 73 1.31 -12.62 2.57
C SER A 73 0.27 -13.53 1.92
N ARG A 74 -0.40 -13.06 0.86
CA ARG A 74 -1.38 -13.80 0.06
C ARG A 74 -0.87 -14.14 -1.35
N GLY A 75 0.45 -14.07 -1.56
CA GLY A 75 1.10 -14.44 -2.83
C GLY A 75 1.20 -13.31 -3.86
N GLY A 76 0.84 -12.06 -3.50
CA GLY A 76 1.00 -10.92 -4.38
C GLY A 76 2.46 -10.51 -4.58
N SER A 77 2.80 -10.11 -5.81
CA SER A 77 4.16 -9.65 -6.13
C SER A 77 4.26 -8.12 -6.01
N PRO A 78 5.21 -7.59 -5.22
CA PRO A 78 5.45 -6.15 -5.09
C PRO A 78 6.18 -5.57 -6.31
N TYR A 79 6.60 -6.44 -7.24
CA TYR A 79 7.36 -6.06 -8.44
C TYR A 79 6.53 -6.17 -9.72
N ALA A 80 5.29 -6.63 -9.62
CA ALA A 80 4.38 -6.74 -10.74
C ALA A 80 3.58 -5.44 -10.84
N ARG A 81 3.78 -4.65 -11.90
CA ARG A 81 3.06 -3.38 -12.11
C ARG A 81 1.54 -3.54 -12.01
N LYS A 82 0.99 -4.63 -12.56
CA LYS A 82 -0.45 -4.97 -12.50
C LYS A 82 -0.99 -5.14 -11.08
N ASN A 83 -0.12 -5.50 -10.13
CA ASN A 83 -0.46 -5.71 -8.73
C ASN A 83 -0.17 -4.46 -7.89
N CYS A 84 0.38 -3.38 -8.44
CA CYS A 84 0.72 -2.19 -7.67
C CYS A 84 -0.19 -1.03 -8.05
N ARG A 85 -0.75 -0.33 -7.06
CA ARG A 85 -1.71 0.76 -7.25
C ARG A 85 -1.36 1.97 -6.38
N LEU A 86 -1.74 3.16 -6.83
CA LEU A 86 -1.59 4.40 -6.07
C LEU A 86 -2.65 4.49 -4.99
N MET A 87 -2.25 4.85 -3.77
CA MET A 87 -3.14 5.00 -2.62
C MET A 87 -2.68 6.14 -1.70
N HIS A 88 -3.61 6.70 -0.93
CA HIS A 88 -3.23 7.49 0.24
C HIS A 88 -2.62 6.58 1.32
N ARG A 89 -1.67 7.10 2.11
CA ARG A 89 -1.06 6.37 3.23
C ARG A 89 -2.09 5.83 4.22
N GLU A 90 -3.10 6.62 4.56
CA GLU A 90 -4.14 6.21 5.50
C GLU A 90 -5.02 5.10 4.92
N CYS A 91 -5.38 5.21 3.65
CA CYS A 91 -6.10 4.16 2.92
C CYS A 91 -5.31 2.86 2.86
N ASN A 92 -4.01 2.94 2.57
CA ASN A 92 -3.10 1.79 2.60
C ASN A 92 -3.06 1.14 4.01
N ARG A 93 -2.89 1.96 5.06
CA ARG A 93 -2.89 1.47 6.45
C ARG A 93 -4.22 0.80 6.83
N TRP A 94 -5.35 1.35 6.40
CA TRP A 94 -6.67 0.78 6.67
C TRP A 94 -6.91 -0.54 5.90
N LYS A 95 -6.47 -0.62 4.64
CA LYS A 95 -6.52 -1.85 3.83
C LYS A 95 -5.72 -2.97 4.50
N GLY A 96 -4.52 -2.67 5.00
CA GLY A 96 -3.70 -3.63 5.74
C GLY A 96 -3.40 -4.89 4.92
N THR A 97 -3.83 -6.06 5.42
CA THR A 97 -3.60 -7.38 4.79
C THR A 97 -4.78 -7.85 3.93
N MET A 98 -5.76 -6.99 3.66
CA MET A 98 -6.86 -7.27 2.73
C MET A 98 -6.39 -7.10 1.28
N THR A 99 -7.06 -7.78 0.35
CA THR A 99 -6.95 -7.44 -1.08
C THR A 99 -7.65 -6.12 -1.36
N LEU A 100 -7.38 -5.46 -2.49
CA LEU A 100 -8.07 -4.21 -2.82
C LEU A 100 -9.59 -4.43 -2.98
N ALA A 101 -9.97 -5.57 -3.55
CA ALA A 101 -11.37 -5.95 -3.70
C ALA A 101 -12.08 -6.11 -2.35
N GLU A 102 -11.47 -6.83 -1.39
CA GLU A 102 -12.00 -6.98 -0.03
C GLU A 102 -12.09 -5.63 0.69
N ALA A 103 -11.06 -4.79 0.56
CA ALA A 103 -11.01 -3.48 1.18
C ALA A 103 -12.11 -2.55 0.61
N ARG A 104 -12.32 -2.57 -0.71
CA ARG A 104 -13.42 -1.82 -1.35
C ARG A 104 -14.79 -2.32 -0.89
N ALA A 105 -15.04 -3.63 -0.90
CA ALA A 105 -16.31 -4.18 -0.42
C ALA A 105 -16.59 -3.72 1.02
N LYS A 106 -15.60 -3.84 1.90
CA LYS A 106 -15.69 -3.38 3.29
C LYS A 106 -15.94 -1.86 3.42
N LEU A 107 -15.35 -1.04 2.54
CA LEU A 107 -15.52 0.41 2.57
C LEU A 107 -16.94 0.82 2.17
N HIS A 108 -17.52 0.15 1.18
CA HIS A 108 -18.86 0.46 0.68
C HIS A 108 -19.99 -0.13 1.53
N GLY A 109 -19.66 -0.80 2.64
CA GLY A 109 -20.66 -1.43 3.51
C GLY A 109 -21.24 -2.72 2.94
N ASP A 110 -20.73 -3.19 1.80
CA ASP A 110 -21.00 -4.55 1.33
C ASP A 110 -20.23 -5.49 2.25
N THR A 111 -20.92 -6.06 3.23
CA THR A 111 -20.45 -7.22 3.98
C THR A 111 -20.38 -8.45 3.06
N GLY A 112 -19.56 -8.38 2.02
CA GLY A 112 -19.17 -9.53 1.21
C GLY A 112 -18.25 -10.40 2.06
N GLN A 113 -18.75 -11.53 2.52
CA GLN A 113 -17.93 -12.55 3.18
C GLN A 113 -16.67 -12.80 2.35
N PRO A 114 -15.48 -12.89 2.99
CA PRO A 114 -14.26 -13.19 2.26
C PRO A 114 -14.41 -14.53 1.55
N LEU A 115 -14.04 -14.59 0.27
CA LEU A 115 -13.98 -15.86 -0.46
C LEU A 115 -13.09 -16.83 0.35
N PRO A 116 -13.57 -18.04 0.67
CA PRO A 116 -12.77 -18.99 1.42
C PRO A 116 -11.50 -19.30 0.63
N LYS A 117 -10.36 -19.25 1.31
CA LYS A 117 -9.05 -19.68 0.79
C LYS A 117 -9.22 -21.00 0.02
N PRO A 118 -8.77 -21.11 -1.24
CA PRO A 118 -8.91 -22.34 -2.00
C PRO A 118 -8.25 -23.48 -1.23
N ARG A 119 -9.02 -24.52 -0.94
CA ARG A 119 -8.49 -25.75 -0.34
C ARG A 119 -7.49 -26.34 -1.34
N PRO A 120 -6.27 -26.72 -0.93
CA PRO A 120 -5.38 -27.43 -1.85
C PRO A 120 -6.08 -28.70 -2.33
N LEU A 121 -6.10 -28.90 -3.65
CA LEU A 121 -6.63 -30.12 -4.26
C LEU A 121 -5.85 -31.30 -3.69
N ARG A 122 -6.56 -32.16 -2.97
CA ARG A 122 -6.00 -33.41 -2.44
C ARG A 122 -5.85 -34.35 -3.63
N VAL A 123 -4.65 -34.43 -4.19
CA VAL A 123 -4.29 -35.46 -5.16
C VAL A 123 -4.20 -36.76 -4.38
N TYR A 124 -5.05 -37.74 -4.74
CA TYR A 124 -4.99 -39.12 -4.25
C TYR A 124 -4.03 -39.92 -5.11
#